data_AF-A0A535DJ21-F1
#
_entry.id   AF-A0A535DJ21-F1
#
_cell.length_a   1.000
_cell.length_b   1.000
_cell.length_c   1.000
_cell.angle_alpha   90.00
_cell.angle_beta   90.00
_cell.angle_gamma   90.00
#
_symmetry.space_group_name_H-M   'P 1'
#
loop_
_entity.id
_entity.type
_entity.pdbx_description
1 polymer ?
#
loop_
_entity_poly.entity_id
_entity_poly.type
_entity_poly.pdbx_seq_one_letter_code
_entity_poly.pdbx_strand_id
1 'polypeptide(L)'
;MGGGIIGGEMSAEPRPAVPRHTPLPQAQTAVEDLQHAHRELLRVVDSLSPEDWERPVPYGEWTVKDLVAHVIGDMSPSGPGLILAGVLTPEFIADNSKGFDVRARNRAMVEERRRYTRDDLRQLLFETHDAMIGAALRLDEKHLPLPRPGARG
;
A
#
# COMPACT_ATOMS: atom_id res chain seq x y z
N MET A 1 61.24 -18.94 28.62
CA MET A 1 61.41 -18.42 27.24
C MET A 1 60.41 -19.20 26.40
N GLY A 2 59.29 -18.65 25.94
CA GLY A 2 59.07 -17.37 25.28
C GLY A 2 58.76 -17.69 23.81
N GLY A 3 57.53 -17.39 23.36
CA GLY A 3 57.16 -17.53 21.95
C GLY A 3 55.68 -17.87 21.74
N GLY A 4 54.81 -16.87 21.83
CA GLY A 4 53.44 -16.95 21.32
C GLY A 4 53.37 -16.58 19.85
N ILE A 5 52.33 -17.04 19.14
CA ILE A 5 51.90 -16.52 17.84
C ILE A 5 50.37 -16.57 17.78
N ILE A 6 49.79 -15.37 18.01
CA ILE A 6 48.64 -14.71 17.37
C ILE A 6 47.39 -15.56 17.04
N GLY A 7 46.43 -15.50 17.96
CA GLY A 7 45.01 -15.56 17.61
C GLY A 7 44.62 -14.28 16.90
N GLY A 8 44.45 -14.34 15.58
CA GLY A 8 43.85 -13.27 14.80
C GLY A 8 42.35 -13.27 15.04
N GLU A 9 41.89 -12.47 16.00
CA GLU A 9 40.49 -12.05 16.02
C GLU A 9 40.23 -11.25 14.75
N MET A 10 39.55 -11.87 13.78
CA MET A 10 38.86 -11.12 12.74
C MET A 10 37.81 -10.27 13.45
N SER A 11 38.16 -9.02 13.75
CA SER A 11 37.19 -7.96 14.05
C SER A 11 36.18 -7.92 12.92
N ALA A 12 35.03 -8.58 13.12
CA ALA A 12 33.88 -8.39 12.27
C ALA A 12 33.49 -6.92 12.42
N GLU A 13 33.66 -6.13 11.37
CA GLU A 13 33.12 -4.78 11.34
C GLU A 13 31.63 -4.86 11.71
N PRO A 14 31.15 -4.03 12.66
CA PRO A 14 29.75 -4.01 12.99
C PRO A 14 28.97 -3.69 11.72
N ARG A 15 28.08 -4.60 11.31
CA ARG A 15 27.16 -4.35 10.19
C ARG A 15 26.53 -2.98 10.41
N PRO A 16 26.53 -2.08 9.40
CA PRO A 16 25.91 -0.78 9.54
C PRO A 16 24.49 -0.99 10.04
N ALA A 17 24.15 -0.34 11.15
CA ALA A 17 22.82 -0.42 11.71
C ALA A 17 21.83 -0.03 10.61
N VAL A 18 20.90 -0.93 10.30
CA VAL A 18 19.78 -0.61 9.40
C VAL A 18 19.13 0.64 9.99
N PRO A 19 19.04 1.75 9.25
CA PRO A 19 18.42 2.97 9.75
C PRO A 19 17.06 2.61 10.32
N ARG A 20 16.82 2.95 11.59
CA ARG A 20 15.50 2.79 12.19
C ARG A 20 14.60 3.78 11.47
N HIS A 21 13.74 3.28 10.59
CA HIS A 21 12.66 4.08 10.03
C HIS A 21 11.72 4.42 11.19
N THR A 22 11.68 5.68 11.58
CA THR A 22 10.65 6.19 12.48
C THR A 22 9.51 6.66 11.58
N PRO A 23 8.35 5.98 11.57
CA PRO A 23 7.20 6.44 10.81
C PRO A 23 6.75 7.81 11.31
N LEU A 24 6.19 8.62 10.42
CA LEU A 24 5.56 9.88 10.82
C LEU A 24 4.39 9.58 11.78
N PRO A 25 4.20 10.33 12.89
CA PRO A 25 3.08 10.07 13.81
C PRO A 25 1.70 10.03 13.12
N GLN A 26 1.48 10.91 12.13
CA GLN A 26 0.27 10.93 11.33
C GLN A 26 0.12 9.66 10.47
N ALA A 27 1.22 9.12 9.95
CA ALA A 27 1.21 7.87 9.21
C ALA A 27 0.87 6.69 10.14
N GLN A 28 1.36 6.72 11.38
CA GLN A 28 1.08 5.66 12.35
C GLN A 28 -0.39 5.63 12.78
N THR A 29 -0.99 6.78 13.12
CA THR A 29 -2.43 6.86 13.42
C THR A 29 -3.28 6.45 12.22
N ALA A 30 -2.93 6.92 11.01
CA ALA A 30 -3.65 6.52 9.79
C ALA A 30 -3.55 5.01 9.53
N VAL A 31 -2.40 4.38 9.80
CA VAL A 31 -2.21 2.93 9.69
C VAL A 31 -3.11 2.17 10.67
N GLU A 32 -3.24 2.63 11.92
CA GLU A 32 -4.13 1.99 12.90
C GLU A 32 -5.59 2.02 12.44
N ASP A 33 -6.06 3.17 11.96
CA ASP A 33 -7.41 3.32 11.40
C ASP A 33 -7.63 2.43 10.18
N LEU A 34 -6.66 2.40 9.25
CA LEU A 34 -6.70 1.57 8.06
C LEU A 34 -6.72 0.07 8.40
N GLN A 35 -5.97 -0.35 9.42
CA GLN A 35 -5.98 -1.73 9.90
C GLN A 35 -7.32 -2.09 10.54
N HIS A 36 -7.93 -1.18 11.30
CA HIS A 36 -9.26 -1.41 11.86
C HIS A 36 -10.31 -1.55 10.76
N ALA A 37 -10.37 -0.60 9.82
CA ALA A 37 -11.31 -0.63 8.71
C ALA A 37 -11.16 -1.89 7.85
N HIS A 38 -9.92 -2.34 7.62
CA HIS A 38 -9.67 -3.55 6.84
C HIS A 38 -10.16 -4.83 7.52
N ARG A 39 -10.01 -4.95 8.86
CA ARG A 39 -10.57 -6.10 9.60
C ARG A 39 -12.09 -6.16 9.50
N GLU A 40 -12.75 -5.01 9.59
CA GLU A 40 -14.20 -4.94 9.45
C GLU A 40 -14.66 -5.23 8.01
N LEU A 41 -13.93 -4.73 7.01
CA LEU A 41 -14.18 -5.07 5.61
C LEU A 41 -14.02 -6.58 5.35
N LEU A 42 -12.95 -7.20 5.84
CA LEU A 42 -12.75 -8.65 5.71
C LEU A 42 -13.88 -9.44 6.37
N ARG A 43 -14.35 -9.02 7.55
CA ARG A 43 -15.53 -9.66 8.18
C ARG A 43 -16.76 -9.59 7.30
N VAL A 44 -17.01 -8.44 6.68
CA VAL A 44 -18.14 -8.29 5.75
C VAL A 44 -17.96 -9.22 4.55
N VAL A 45 -16.79 -9.23 3.92
CA VAL A 45 -16.48 -10.09 2.77
C VAL A 45 -16.62 -11.57 3.10
N ASP A 46 -16.08 -12.00 4.25
CA ASP A 46 -16.16 -13.38 4.73
C ASP A 46 -17.61 -13.80 5.08
N SER A 47 -18.52 -12.83 5.31
CA SER A 47 -19.93 -13.10 5.59
C SER A 47 -20.83 -13.20 4.35
N LEU A 48 -20.33 -12.84 3.17
CA LEU A 48 -21.14 -12.82 1.95
C LEU A 48 -21.49 -14.22 1.47
N SER A 49 -22.78 -14.45 1.21
CA SER A 49 -23.25 -15.66 0.55
C SER A 49 -22.85 -15.69 -0.93
N PRO A 50 -22.84 -16.87 -1.58
CA PRO A 50 -22.64 -16.96 -3.02
C PRO A 50 -23.54 -16.05 -3.86
N GLU A 51 -24.78 -15.85 -3.44
CA GLU A 51 -25.76 -15.01 -4.11
C GLU A 51 -25.47 -13.52 -3.88
N ASP A 52 -24.99 -13.13 -2.70
CA ASP A 52 -24.62 -11.75 -2.39
C ASP A 52 -23.49 -11.24 -3.29
N TRP A 53 -22.53 -12.10 -3.62
CA TRP A 53 -21.41 -11.75 -4.50
C TRP A 53 -21.87 -11.33 -5.91
N GLU A 54 -22.93 -11.97 -6.42
CA GLU A 54 -23.49 -11.69 -7.75
C GLU A 54 -24.57 -10.61 -7.72
N ARG A 55 -24.99 -10.18 -6.52
CA ARG A 55 -26.02 -9.16 -6.37
C ARG A 55 -25.54 -7.82 -6.98
N PRO A 56 -26.38 -7.14 -7.78
CA PRO A 56 -26.07 -5.80 -8.28
C PRO A 56 -25.90 -4.80 -7.13
N VAL A 57 -24.96 -3.86 -7.28
CA VAL A 57 -24.89 -2.69 -6.41
C VAL A 57 -25.97 -1.68 -6.80
N PRO A 58 -26.53 -0.89 -5.86
CA PRO A 58 -27.66 -0.01 -6.15
C PRO A 58 -27.40 1.11 -7.17
N TYR A 59 -26.14 1.37 -7.54
CA TYR A 59 -25.73 2.56 -8.30
C TYR A 59 -24.84 2.25 -9.52
N GLY A 60 -25.14 1.19 -10.26
CA GLY A 60 -24.49 0.94 -11.55
C GLY A 60 -24.58 -0.51 -12.00
N GLU A 61 -23.80 -0.83 -13.03
CA GLU A 61 -23.76 -2.16 -13.67
C GLU A 61 -22.86 -3.17 -12.93
N TRP A 62 -22.37 -2.83 -11.75
CA TRP A 62 -21.43 -3.65 -10.98
C TRP A 62 -22.16 -4.60 -10.05
N THR A 63 -21.58 -5.79 -9.86
CA THR A 63 -21.96 -6.67 -8.75
C THR A 63 -21.17 -6.34 -7.49
N VAL A 64 -21.52 -6.96 -6.36
CA VAL A 64 -20.68 -6.88 -5.14
C VAL A 64 -19.27 -7.41 -5.43
N LYS A 65 -19.12 -8.45 -6.26
CA LYS A 65 -17.81 -8.94 -6.72
C LYS A 65 -16.98 -7.85 -7.41
N ASP A 66 -17.61 -7.10 -8.32
CA ASP A 66 -16.94 -5.99 -9.01
C ASP A 66 -16.57 -4.86 -8.04
N LEU A 67 -17.40 -4.60 -7.04
CA LEU A 67 -17.10 -3.62 -6.00
C LEU A 67 -15.90 -4.04 -5.14
N VAL A 68 -15.82 -5.30 -4.72
CA VAL A 68 -14.66 -5.83 -3.99
C VAL A 68 -13.40 -5.74 -4.86
N ALA A 69 -13.49 -6.11 -6.14
CA ALA A 69 -12.39 -5.98 -7.09
C ALA A 69 -11.89 -4.53 -7.23
N HIS A 70 -12.82 -3.55 -7.25
CA HIS A 70 -12.48 -2.13 -7.25
C HIS A 70 -11.71 -1.73 -5.97
N VAL A 71 -12.20 -2.13 -4.80
CA VAL A 71 -11.56 -1.81 -3.51
C VAL A 71 -10.14 -2.38 -3.42
N ILE A 72 -9.93 -3.61 -3.90
CA ILE A 72 -8.59 -4.22 -3.98
C ILE A 72 -7.64 -3.36 -4.82
N GLY A 73 -8.11 -2.82 -5.94
CA GLY A 73 -7.33 -1.93 -6.80
C GLY A 73 -6.89 -0.65 -6.09
N ASP A 74 -7.80 -0.03 -5.32
CA ASP A 74 -7.48 1.17 -4.54
C ASP A 74 -6.63 0.87 -3.30
N MET A 75 -6.71 -0.35 -2.75
CA MET A 75 -5.86 -0.82 -1.63
C MET A 75 -4.49 -1.34 -2.07
N SER A 76 -4.22 -1.46 -3.37
CA SER A 76 -2.87 -1.71 -3.88
C SER A 76 -1.88 -0.69 -3.29
N PRO A 77 -0.60 -1.04 -3.04
CA PRO A 77 0.38 -0.14 -2.46
C PRO A 77 0.52 1.21 -3.17
N SER A 78 0.03 1.33 -4.42
CA SER A 78 -0.30 2.58 -5.13
C SER A 78 0.48 3.80 -4.62
N GLY A 79 -0.14 4.75 -3.92
CA GLY A 79 0.49 5.99 -3.47
C GLY A 79 1.82 5.77 -2.73
N PRO A 80 1.83 5.14 -1.54
CA PRO A 80 3.06 4.85 -0.81
C PRO A 80 4.10 4.06 -1.61
N GLY A 81 3.68 3.06 -2.38
CA GLY A 81 4.56 2.25 -3.23
C GLY A 81 5.21 3.05 -4.36
N LEU A 82 4.45 3.92 -5.02
CA LEU A 82 4.94 4.80 -6.08
C LEU A 82 5.85 5.90 -5.54
N ILE A 83 5.62 6.38 -4.32
CA ILE A 83 6.53 7.30 -3.61
C ILE A 83 7.86 6.60 -3.34
N LEU A 84 7.83 5.40 -2.74
CA LEU A 84 9.04 4.61 -2.45
C LEU A 84 9.82 4.23 -3.72
N ALA A 85 9.12 4.04 -4.84
CA ALA A 85 9.72 3.77 -6.14
C ALA A 85 10.28 5.02 -6.83
N GLY A 86 10.08 6.23 -6.27
CA GLY A 86 10.49 7.49 -6.89
C GLY A 86 9.68 7.86 -8.14
N VAL A 87 8.51 7.24 -8.35
CA VAL A 87 7.65 7.46 -9.53
C VAL A 87 6.66 8.59 -9.28
N LEU A 88 6.10 8.70 -8.06
CA LEU A 88 5.07 9.70 -7.74
C LEU A 88 5.67 11.10 -7.48
N THR A 89 6.34 11.68 -8.47
CA THR A 89 6.92 13.03 -8.39
C THR A 89 5.86 14.11 -8.66
N PRO A 90 6.11 15.37 -8.27
CA PRO A 90 5.22 16.49 -8.64
C PRO A 90 5.00 16.61 -10.15
N GLU A 91 6.04 16.37 -10.96
CA GLU A 91 5.96 16.41 -12.43
C GLU A 91 5.08 15.28 -12.96
N PHE A 92 5.26 14.05 -12.45
CA PHE A 92 4.41 12.91 -12.80
C PHE A 92 2.94 13.20 -12.48
N ILE A 93 2.65 13.77 -11.31
CA ILE A 93 1.30 14.16 -10.90
C ILE A 93 0.74 15.24 -11.84
N ALA A 94 1.53 16.27 -12.14
CA ALA A 94 1.11 17.38 -13.00
C ALA A 94 0.83 16.92 -14.44
N ASP A 95 1.62 15.99 -14.97
CA ASP A 95 1.42 15.47 -16.31
C ASP A 95 0.27 14.47 -16.39
N ASN A 96 0.20 13.53 -15.43
CA ASN A 96 -0.86 12.53 -15.41
C ASN A 96 -2.25 13.18 -15.16
N SER A 97 -2.32 14.22 -14.32
CA SER A 97 -3.59 14.88 -13.98
C SER A 97 -4.29 15.56 -15.16
N LYS A 98 -3.57 15.95 -16.22
CA LYS A 98 -4.15 16.62 -17.41
C LYS A 98 -5.14 15.75 -18.17
N GLY A 99 -5.01 14.43 -18.09
CA GLY A 99 -5.85 13.47 -18.83
C GLY A 99 -6.35 12.31 -17.98
N PHE A 100 -6.24 12.40 -16.65
CA PHE A 100 -6.57 11.29 -15.77
C PHE A 100 -8.09 11.04 -15.73
N ASP A 101 -8.53 9.97 -16.39
CA ASP A 101 -9.90 9.47 -16.28
C ASP A 101 -9.99 8.41 -15.18
N VAL A 102 -10.42 8.85 -14.00
CA VAL A 102 -10.64 7.98 -12.84
C VAL A 102 -11.67 6.87 -13.14
N ARG A 103 -12.69 7.14 -13.97
CA ARG A 103 -13.71 6.15 -14.30
C ARG A 103 -13.14 5.08 -15.22
N ALA A 104 -12.35 5.46 -16.22
CA ALA A 104 -11.65 4.51 -17.09
C ALA A 104 -10.68 3.63 -16.30
N ARG A 105 -9.87 4.22 -15.41
CA ARG A 105 -8.98 3.47 -14.52
C ARG A 105 -9.77 2.47 -13.66
N ASN A 106 -10.84 2.92 -13.02
CA ASN A 106 -11.65 2.05 -12.16
C ASN A 106 -12.28 0.89 -12.94
N ARG A 107 -12.79 1.13 -14.15
CA ARG A 107 -13.28 0.06 -15.03
C ARG A 107 -12.19 -0.94 -15.39
N ALA A 108 -10.99 -0.48 -15.75
CA ALA A 108 -9.87 -1.35 -16.10
C ALA A 108 -9.43 -2.23 -14.92
N MET A 109 -9.38 -1.67 -13.70
CA MET A 109 -9.04 -2.42 -12.49
C MET A 109 -10.04 -3.53 -12.19
N VAL A 110 -11.34 -3.25 -12.33
CA VAL A 110 -12.40 -4.25 -12.16
C VAL A 110 -12.28 -5.32 -13.24
N GLU A 111 -12.17 -4.92 -14.51
CA GLU A 111 -12.12 -5.85 -15.64
C GLU A 111 -10.96 -6.84 -15.53
N GLU A 112 -9.76 -6.34 -15.18
CA GLU A 112 -8.59 -7.18 -14.92
C GLU A 112 -8.90 -8.27 -13.88
N ARG A 113 -9.67 -7.94 -12.85
CA ARG A 113 -9.92 -8.80 -11.68
C ARG A 113 -11.16 -9.68 -11.82
N ARG A 114 -12.00 -9.51 -12.85
CA ARG A 114 -13.19 -10.36 -13.07
C ARG A 114 -12.86 -11.85 -13.15
N ARG A 115 -11.66 -12.18 -13.65
CA ARG A 115 -11.14 -13.55 -13.79
C ARG A 115 -10.98 -14.31 -12.47
N TYR A 116 -10.84 -13.60 -11.35
CA TYR A 116 -10.53 -14.20 -10.06
C TYR A 116 -11.75 -14.83 -9.41
N THR A 117 -11.53 -15.88 -8.63
CA THR A 117 -12.56 -16.45 -7.75
C THR A 117 -12.80 -15.54 -6.55
N ARG A 118 -13.84 -15.83 -5.76
CA ARG A 118 -14.16 -15.06 -4.54
C ARG A 118 -13.06 -15.21 -3.50
N ASP A 119 -12.53 -16.43 -3.36
CA ASP A 119 -11.42 -16.72 -2.46
C ASP A 119 -10.15 -16.00 -2.90
N ASP A 120 -9.86 -15.97 -4.20
CA ASP A 120 -8.74 -15.19 -4.75
C ASP A 120 -8.89 -13.70 -4.43
N LEU A 121 -10.09 -13.12 -4.62
CA LEU A 121 -10.33 -11.71 -4.32
C LEU A 121 -10.20 -11.41 -2.82
N ARG A 122 -10.70 -12.30 -1.96
CA ARG A 122 -10.56 -12.19 -0.52
C ARG A 122 -9.10 -12.25 -0.07
N GLN A 123 -8.31 -13.14 -0.67
CA GLN A 123 -6.87 -13.23 -0.43
C GLN A 123 -6.13 -11.97 -0.94
N LEU A 124 -6.43 -11.53 -2.16
CA LEU A 124 -5.86 -10.33 -2.74
C LEU A 124 -6.17 -9.08 -1.91
N LEU A 125 -7.38 -8.98 -1.36
CA LEU A 125 -7.76 -7.87 -0.48
C LEU A 125 -6.87 -7.79 0.76
N PHE A 126 -6.56 -8.94 1.38
CA PHE A 126 -5.63 -9.03 2.50
C PHE A 126 -4.22 -8.62 2.08
N GLU A 127 -3.70 -9.21 1.00
CA GLU A 127 -2.33 -8.99 0.54
C GLU A 127 -2.07 -7.55 0.11
N THR A 128 -3.01 -6.92 -0.61
CA THR A 128 -2.83 -5.54 -1.05
C THR A 128 -2.84 -4.58 0.13
N HIS A 129 -3.70 -4.80 1.11
CA HIS A 129 -3.73 -4.00 2.33
C HIS A 129 -2.40 -4.12 3.11
N ASP A 130 -1.92 -5.33 3.36
CA ASP A 130 -0.66 -5.54 4.10
C ASP A 130 0.53 -4.92 3.36
N ALA A 131 0.58 -5.06 2.03
CA ALA A 131 1.58 -4.40 1.20
C ALA A 131 1.51 -2.87 1.28
N MET A 132 0.30 -2.30 1.30
CA MET A 132 0.10 -0.86 1.42
C MET A 132 0.53 -0.33 2.79
N ILE A 133 0.19 -1.03 3.89
CA ILE A 133 0.66 -0.70 5.23
C ILE A 133 2.18 -0.80 5.33
N GLY A 134 2.76 -1.88 4.81
CA GLY A 134 4.22 -2.06 4.77
C GLY A 134 4.93 -0.95 3.99
N ALA A 135 4.33 -0.47 2.88
CA ALA A 135 4.85 0.67 2.15
C ALA A 135 4.68 1.98 2.93
N ALA A 136 3.52 2.22 3.54
CA ALA A 136 3.25 3.44 4.32
C ALA A 136 4.19 3.60 5.52
N LEU A 137 4.47 2.51 6.24
CA LEU A 137 5.36 2.53 7.40
C LEU A 137 6.85 2.74 7.05
N ARG A 138 7.22 2.59 5.78
CA ARG A 138 8.57 2.91 5.28
C ARG A 138 8.73 4.37 4.86
N LEU A 139 7.65 5.14 4.83
CA LEU A 139 7.70 6.56 4.56
C LEU A 139 8.25 7.30 5.79
N ASP A 140 9.36 7.99 5.58
CA ASP A 140 10.02 8.89 6.52
C ASP A 140 10.04 10.33 5.98
N GLU A 141 10.64 11.26 6.74
CA GLU A 141 10.69 12.69 6.44
C GLU A 141 11.23 13.03 5.03
N LYS A 142 12.10 12.20 4.43
CA LYS A 142 12.66 12.48 3.10
C LYS A 142 11.64 12.37 1.98
N HIS A 143 10.49 11.74 2.26
CA HIS A 143 9.38 11.59 1.31
C HIS A 143 8.33 12.68 1.49
N LEU A 144 8.46 13.54 2.49
CA LEU A 144 7.57 14.68 2.63
C LEU A 144 7.77 15.63 1.45
N PRO A 145 6.69 16.21 0.90
CA PRO A 145 6.84 17.25 -0.10
C PRO A 145 7.66 18.39 0.50
N LEU A 146 8.70 18.84 -0.23
CA LEU A 146 9.47 20.00 0.17
C LEU A 146 8.51 21.18 0.38
N PRO A 147 8.67 21.96 1.46
CA PRO A 147 7.82 23.12 1.70
C PRO A 147 7.87 24.03 0.48
N ARG A 148 6.70 24.49 0.03
CA ARG A 148 6.65 25.46 -1.08
C ARG A 148 7.49 26.68 -0.70
N PRO A 149 8.32 27.21 -1.61
CA PRO A 149 9.02 28.46 -1.36
C PRO A 149 8.00 29.54 -0.96
N GLY A 150 8.06 30.04 0.27
CA GLY A 150 7.22 31.13 0.76
C GLY A 150 6.13 30.78 1.78
N ALA A 151 5.91 29.51 2.14
CA ALA A 151 5.03 29.17 3.26
C ALA A 151 5.77 29.38 4.60
N ARG A 152 5.63 30.55 5.21
CA ARG A 152 6.00 30.76 6.62
C ARG A 152 4.81 30.37 7.51
N GLY A 153 5.10 29.65 8.60
CA GLY A 153 4.16 29.34 9.66
C GLY A 153 3.88 30.51 10.59
#